data_AF-A0A0V0GI64-F1
#
_entry.id   AF-A0A0V0GI64-F1
#
_cell.length_a   1.000
_cell.length_b   1.000
_cell.length_c   1.000
_cell.angle_alpha   90.00
_cell.angle_beta   90.00
_cell.angle_gamma   90.00
#
_symmetry.space_group_name_H-M   'P 1'
#
loop_
_entity.id
_entity.type
_entity.pdbx_description
1 polymer ?
#
loop_
_entity_poly.entity_id
_entity_poly.type
_entity_poly.pdbx_seq_one_letter_code
_entity_poly.pdbx_strand_id
1 'polypeptide(L)'
;MRTDNGTEFVNSGCQKLFTDMGILHQRSCPYTPQQNGVAERKHRHLLEITRAIRLQAHIPIRYWGHCVLAAAYLINRLPSRVLNFA
;
A
#
# COMPACT_ATOMS: atom_id res chain seq x y z
N MET A 1 -6.20 8.76 -8.70
CA MET A 1 -5.01 8.03 -8.18
C MET A 1 -3.80 8.95 -8.30
N ARG A 2 -2.94 9.02 -7.27
CA ARG A 2 -1.66 9.75 -7.37
C ARG A 2 -0.50 8.77 -7.21
N THR A 3 0.47 8.83 -8.12
CA THR A 3 1.71 8.04 -8.05
C THR A 3 2.91 8.95 -8.23
N ASP A 4 4.10 8.42 -7.96
CA ASP A 4 5.32 9.05 -8.41
C ASP A 4 5.48 8.93 -9.94
N ASN A 5 6.61 9.45 -10.43
CA ASN A 5 7.00 9.36 -11.84
C ASN A 5 7.73 8.04 -12.16
N GLY A 6 7.58 7.00 -11.33
CA GLY A 6 8.07 5.67 -11.62
C GLY A 6 7.44 5.12 -12.91
N THR A 7 8.23 4.41 -13.71
CA THR A 7 7.79 3.83 -14.99
C THR A 7 6.76 2.70 -14.81
N GLU A 8 6.68 2.15 -13.61
CA GLU A 8 5.73 1.11 -13.21
C GLU A 8 4.26 1.54 -13.29
N PHE A 9 3.96 2.83 -13.03
CA PHE A 9 2.60 3.39 -13.18
C PHE A 9 2.46 4.36 -14.36
N VAL A 10 3.58 4.79 -14.93
CA VAL A 10 3.64 5.68 -16.10
C VAL A 10 3.93 4.85 -17.36
N ASN A 11 2.92 4.14 -17.84
CA ASN A 11 2.97 3.37 -19.08
C ASN A 11 1.59 3.32 -19.75
N SER A 12 1.56 2.92 -21.03
CA SER A 12 0.33 2.88 -21.84
C SER A 12 -0.73 1.92 -21.29
N GLY A 13 -0.32 0.81 -20.68
CA GLY A 13 -1.22 -0.17 -20.07
C GLY A 13 -1.96 0.42 -18.87
N CYS A 14 -1.22 1.02 -17.94
CA CYS A 14 -1.79 1.72 -16.79
C CYS A 14 -2.66 2.91 -17.22
N GLN A 15 -2.21 3.71 -18.19
CA GLN A 15 -2.99 4.83 -18.70
C GLN A 15 -4.35 4.38 -19.24
N LYS A 16 -4.38 3.32 -20.06
CA LYS A 16 -5.63 2.75 -20.58
C LYS A 16 -6.54 2.26 -19.46
N LEU A 17 -5.98 1.49 -18.52
CA LEU A 17 -6.70 0.99 -17.36
C LEU A 17 -7.34 2.12 -16.54
N PHE A 18 -6.59 3.20 -16.29
CA PHE A 18 -7.10 4.34 -15.53
C PHE A 18 -8.22 5.07 -16.28
N THR A 19 -8.08 5.28 -17.59
CA THR A 19 -9.13 5.88 -18.42
C THR A 19 -10.38 5.01 -18.46
N ASP A 20 -10.24 3.71 -18.67
CA ASP A 20 -11.36 2.75 -18.74
C ASP A 20 -12.12 2.69 -17.40
N MET A 21 -11.42 2.84 -16.27
CA MET A 21 -12.02 2.90 -14.92
C MET A 21 -12.46 4.32 -14.50
N GLY A 22 -12.32 5.33 -15.35
CA GLY A 22 -12.65 6.73 -15.01
C GLY A 22 -11.76 7.35 -13.92
N ILE A 23 -10.57 6.80 -13.70
CA ILE A 23 -9.62 7.24 -12.68
C ILE A 23 -8.72 8.33 -13.26
N LEU A 24 -8.75 9.52 -12.66
CA LEU A 24 -7.76 10.56 -12.94
C LEU A 24 -6.40 10.15 -12.35
N HIS A 25 -5.41 9.89 -13.21
CA HIS A 25 -4.03 9.63 -12.80
C HIS A 25 -3.25 10.94 -12.66
N GLN A 26 -2.78 11.22 -11.45
CA GLN A 26 -1.97 12.37 -11.11
C GLN A 26 -0.55 11.92 -10.78
N ARG A 27 0.43 12.68 -11.22
CA ARG A 27 1.85 12.40 -10.97
C ARG A 27 2.39 13.37 -9.94
N SER A 28 3.19 12.91 -8.99
CA SER A 28 3.86 13.79 -8.03
C SER A 28 4.95 14.62 -8.72
N CYS A 29 5.19 15.83 -8.22
CA CYS A 29 6.27 16.67 -8.71
C CYS A 29 7.63 16.02 -8.39
N PRO A 30 8.62 16.09 -9.30
CA PRO A 30 9.99 15.71 -8.99
C PRO A 30 10.48 16.39 -7.71
N TYR A 31 11.32 15.69 -6.94
CA TYR A 31 11.90 16.19 -5.68
C TYR A 31 10.88 16.52 -4.57
N THR A 32 9.64 16.05 -4.67
CA THR A 32 8.62 16.20 -3.62
C THR A 32 8.10 14.85 -3.08
N PRO A 33 8.97 13.98 -2.51
CA PRO A 33 8.58 12.65 -2.03
C PRO A 33 7.45 12.69 -0.98
N GLN A 34 7.29 13.81 -0.27
CA GLN A 34 6.22 14.01 0.70
C GLN A 34 4.83 13.92 0.09
N GLN A 35 4.67 14.22 -1.22
CA GLN A 35 3.39 14.09 -1.94
C GLN A 35 2.88 12.65 -2.01
N ASN A 36 3.79 11.66 -1.96
CA ASN A 36 3.46 10.23 -1.95
C ASN A 36 3.65 9.58 -0.57
N GLY A 37 4.13 10.34 0.42
CA GLY A 37 4.54 9.82 1.72
C GLY A 37 3.43 9.10 2.51
N VAL A 38 2.15 9.40 2.27
CA VAL A 38 1.04 8.66 2.90
C VAL A 38 0.97 7.22 2.39
N ALA A 39 1.05 7.03 1.07
CA ALA A 39 1.04 5.70 0.45
C ALA A 39 2.28 4.91 0.85
N GLU A 40 3.45 5.54 0.83
CA GLU A 40 4.71 4.92 1.25
C GLU A 40 4.70 4.47 2.71
N ARG A 41 4.22 5.32 3.64
CA ARG A 41 4.09 4.96 5.05
C ARG A 41 3.14 3.79 5.25
N LYS A 42 2.00 3.78 4.54
CA LYS A 42 1.04 2.67 4.64
C LYS A 42 1.59 1.37 4.06
N HIS A 43 2.29 1.43 2.93
CA HIS A 43 2.94 0.26 2.35
C HIS A 43 4.00 -0.31 3.31
N ARG A 44 4.86 0.55 3.88
CA ARG A 44 5.87 0.16 4.87
C ARG A 44 5.25 -0.51 6.09
N HIS A 45 4.22 0.12 6.67
CA HIS A 45 3.51 -0.42 7.84
C HIS A 45 2.90 -1.81 7.56
N LEU A 46 2.25 -2.00 6.40
CA LEU A 46 1.68 -3.29 6.01
C LEU A 46 2.76 -4.39 5.94
N LEU A 47 3.90 -4.08 5.31
CA LEU A 47 5.00 -5.04 5.18
C LEU A 47 5.68 -5.34 6.52
N GLU A 48 5.82 -4.35 7.40
CA GLU A 48 6.36 -4.56 8.75
C GLU A 48 5.49 -5.52 9.57
N ILE A 49 4.17 -5.32 9.58
CA ILE A 49 3.23 -6.22 10.27
C ILE A 49 3.24 -7.61 9.62
N THR A 50 3.28 -7.68 8.29
CA THR A 50 3.40 -8.97 7.56
C THR A 50 4.64 -9.74 8.01
N ARG A 51 5.80 -9.07 8.09
CA ARG A 51 7.06 -9.69 8.53
C ARG A 51 6.96 -10.14 9.99
N ALA A 52 6.40 -9.32 10.87
CA ALA A 52 6.22 -9.64 12.28
C ALA A 52 5.34 -10.90 12.46
N ILE A 53 4.19 -10.98 11.79
CA ILE A 53 3.30 -12.15 11.82
C ILE A 53 4.06 -13.40 11.35
N ARG A 54 4.74 -13.30 10.19
CA ARG A 54 5.46 -14.44 9.62
C ARG A 54 6.56 -14.95 10.53
N LEU A 55 7.35 -14.05 11.11
CA LEU A 55 8.45 -14.40 12.01
C LEU A 55 7.93 -15.01 13.31
N GLN A 56 6.94 -14.37 13.94
CA GLN A 56 6.35 -14.84 15.19
C GLN A 56 5.74 -16.24 15.05
N ALA A 57 4.97 -16.46 13.98
CA ALA A 57 4.30 -17.74 13.74
C ALA A 57 5.18 -18.77 13.00
N HIS A 58 6.45 -18.47 12.75
CA HIS A 58 7.41 -19.36 12.07
C HIS A 58 6.92 -19.87 10.71
N ILE A 59 6.21 -19.00 9.98
CA ILE A 59 5.55 -19.37 8.73
C ILE A 59 6.58 -19.40 7.57
N PRO A 60 6.62 -20.49 6.78
CA PRO A 60 7.46 -20.57 5.58
C PRO A 60 7.16 -19.45 4.57
N ILE A 61 8.19 -18.95 3.88
CA ILE A 61 8.07 -17.81 2.96
C ILE A 61 7.06 -18.03 1.82
N ARG A 62 6.79 -19.28 1.43
CA ARG A 62 5.76 -19.62 0.42
C ARG A 62 4.35 -19.12 0.78
N TYR A 63 4.07 -18.89 2.07
CA TYR A 63 2.78 -18.36 2.54
C TYR A 63 2.82 -16.84 2.78
N TRP A 64 3.80 -16.12 2.21
CA TRP A 64 3.91 -14.67 2.33
C TRP A 64 2.62 -13.95 1.99
N GLY A 65 1.95 -14.33 0.90
CA GLY A 65 0.67 -13.73 0.50
C GLY A 65 -0.42 -13.85 1.57
N HIS A 66 -0.51 -15.00 2.26
CA HIS A 66 -1.45 -15.18 3.36
C HIS A 66 -1.10 -14.30 4.57
N CYS A 67 0.18 -14.11 4.85
CA CYS A 67 0.63 -13.20 5.91
C CYS A 67 0.24 -11.74 5.58
N VAL A 68 0.35 -11.32 4.31
CA VAL A 68 -0.06 -9.99 3.85
C VAL A 68 -1.57 -9.80 4.01
N LEU A 69 -2.36 -10.81 3.63
CA LEU A 69 -3.83 -10.77 3.81
C LEU A 69 -4.22 -10.68 5.28
N ALA A 70 -3.57 -11.46 6.16
CA ALA A 70 -3.80 -11.39 7.60
C ALA A 70 -3.42 -10.01 8.16
N ALA A 71 -2.27 -9.46 7.77
CA ALA A 71 -1.85 -8.12 8.17
C ALA A 71 -2.86 -7.06 7.73
N ALA A 72 -3.31 -7.09 6.48
CA ALA A 72 -4.31 -6.16 5.95
C ALA A 72 -5.64 -6.25 6.71
N TYR A 73 -6.09 -7.47 7.02
CA TYR A 73 -7.30 -7.72 7.80
C TYR A 73 -7.21 -7.09 9.19
N LEU A 74 -6.09 -7.30 9.89
CA LEU A 74 -5.87 -6.73 11.23
C LEU A 74 -5.77 -5.20 11.18
N ILE A 75 -4.96 -4.63 10.29
CA ILE A 75 -4.76 -3.18 10.19
C ILE A 75 -6.07 -2.43 9.92
N ASN A 76 -6.96 -3.01 9.11
CA ASN A 76 -8.26 -2.38 8.78
C ASN A 76 -9.33 -2.57 9.86
N ARG A 77 -9.06 -3.36 10.91
CA ARG A 77 -10.03 -3.67 11.99
C ARG A 77 -9.54 -3.27 13.37
N LEU A 78 -8.26 -2.97 13.53
CA LEU A 78 -7.73 -2.47 14.79
C LEU A 78 -8.26 -1.05 15.04
N PRO A 79 -8.53 -0.71 16.32
CA PRO A 79 -8.91 0.65 16.69
C PRO A 79 -7.91 1.66 16.14
N SER A 80 -8.41 2.67 15.43
CA SER A 80 -7.59 3.78 14.99
C SER A 80 -7.92 5.01 15.82
N ARG A 81 -6.91 5.85 16.10
CA ARG A 81 -7.10 7.13 16.81
C ARG A 81 -8.17 8.02 16.17
N VAL A 82 -8.41 7.89 14.87
CA VAL A 82 -9.39 8.68 14.13
C VAL A 82 -10.83 8.29 14.47
N LEU A 83 -11.05 7.03 14.88
CA LEU A 83 -12.39 6.48 15.11
C LEU A 83 -12.86 6.65 16.56
N ASN A 84 -12.11 7.36 17.42
CA ASN A 84 -12.46 7.65 18.82
C ASN A 84 -12.94 6.42 19.61
N PHE A 85 -12.28 5.27 19.42
CA PHE A 85 -12.52 4.08 20.24
C PHE A 85 -11.82 4.12 21.61
N ALA A 86 -11.49 5.33 22.07
CA ALA A 86 -10.89 5.62 23.38
C ALA A 86 -11.82 6.57 24.13
#